data_AF-A0A1G4KDX1-F1
#
_entry.id   AF-A0A1G4KDX1-F1
#
_cell.length_a   1.000
_cell.length_b   1.000
_cell.length_c   1.000
_cell.angle_alpha   90.00
_cell.angle_beta   90.00
_cell.angle_gamma   90.00
#
_symmetry.space_group_name_H-M   'P 1'
#
loop_
_entity.id
_entity.type
_entity.pdbx_description
1 polymer ?
#
loop_
_entity_poly.entity_id
_entity_poly.type
_entity_poly.pdbx_seq_one_letter_code
_entity_poly.pdbx_strand_id
1 'polypeptide(L)'
;MGYVTPGYATRRRKRQKTALKVYYENVNVSENLNAARGASRGAKLTLERLPVDILQHIFVLSGTNNAMPLVNKKFHAVLRANAYLARRYVLENYVWAVENQYVLATEAFDVPALMTFFVDNSEFLDLIDGVKSVDAIITTKDNSTKLLDFPNAFYRHPELLFYNDITGKRVVYSQLLLKLNAFFEIEHPSSLCETVVHWFFWKNDLENYNINHMFYAVKLVLHLSRLRNSTLDDVGPLTEFIINMYMDVTPRLLTLLLCEKLEDAHLISERKARIVDKFVRKFYRGDVSSLSHDSLWRTVSEIKDFELIEVMVRHGGAPSFDVVN
;
A
#
# COMPACT_ATOMS: atom_id res chain seq x y z
N MET A 1 28.96 64.26 -68.22
CA MET A 1 30.14 63.70 -68.92
C MET A 1 31.24 63.45 -67.90
N GLY A 2 31.72 62.21 -67.80
CA GLY A 2 33.02 61.80 -67.19
C GLY A 2 33.17 61.92 -65.66
N TYR A 3 33.84 61.05 -64.91
CA TYR A 3 34.47 59.73 -65.10
C TYR A 3 34.57 59.06 -63.72
N VAL A 4 34.57 57.73 -63.69
CA VAL A 4 34.93 56.88 -62.54
C VAL A 4 36.42 56.55 -62.63
N THR A 5 37.16 56.52 -61.50
CA THR A 5 38.25 55.52 -61.28
C THR A 5 38.66 55.46 -59.78
N PRO A 6 39.31 54.37 -59.31
CA PRO A 6 38.80 53.56 -58.20
C PRO A 6 39.79 53.42 -57.03
N GLY A 7 39.30 52.97 -55.88
CA GLY A 7 40.12 52.52 -54.77
C GLY A 7 39.50 51.28 -54.13
N TYR A 8 40.05 50.10 -54.40
CA TYR A 8 39.66 48.84 -53.78
C TYR A 8 40.77 48.34 -52.86
N ALA A 9 40.41 47.97 -51.62
CA ALA A 9 40.96 46.91 -50.77
C ALA A 9 40.33 47.07 -49.37
N THR A 10 39.79 46.09 -48.63
CA THR A 10 39.80 44.62 -48.67
C THR A 10 38.62 44.11 -47.80
N ARG A 11 37.93 43.04 -48.24
CA ARG A 11 36.89 42.35 -47.44
C ARG A 11 37.51 41.47 -46.36
N ARG A 12 37.09 41.63 -45.10
CA ARG A 12 37.40 40.68 -44.00
C ARG A 12 36.60 39.38 -44.17
N ARG A 13 37.30 38.25 -44.32
CA ARG A 13 36.73 36.88 -44.32
C ARG A 13 36.24 36.49 -42.92
N LYS A 14 34.99 36.03 -42.83
CA LYS A 14 34.33 35.47 -41.64
C LYS A 14 34.83 34.03 -41.45
N ARG A 15 35.44 33.72 -40.30
CA ARG A 15 35.90 32.37 -39.91
C ARG A 15 34.71 31.39 -39.90
N GLN A 16 34.81 30.31 -40.67
CA GLN A 16 33.99 29.11 -40.53
C GLN A 16 34.38 28.38 -39.24
N LYS A 17 33.41 28.14 -38.35
CA LYS A 17 33.53 27.12 -37.30
C LYS A 17 32.92 25.83 -37.85
N THR A 18 33.77 24.81 -37.98
CA THR A 18 33.38 23.42 -38.22
C THR A 18 32.65 22.89 -36.98
N ALA A 19 31.35 22.61 -37.13
CA ALA A 19 30.62 21.78 -36.17
C ALA A 19 30.61 20.35 -36.72
N LEU A 20 31.11 19.40 -35.91
CA LEU A 20 30.94 17.97 -36.13
C LEU A 20 29.45 17.65 -36.23
N LYS A 21 29.01 17.13 -37.39
CA LYS A 21 27.69 16.52 -37.56
C LYS A 21 27.74 15.10 -37.01
N VAL A 22 27.15 14.89 -35.85
CA VAL A 22 26.73 13.55 -35.40
C VAL A 22 25.43 13.24 -36.14
N TYR A 23 25.44 12.19 -36.98
CA TYR A 23 24.27 11.72 -37.69
C TYR A 23 23.52 10.74 -36.77
N TYR A 24 22.28 11.07 -36.41
CA TYR A 24 21.30 10.04 -36.05
C TYR A 24 20.50 9.71 -37.30
N GLU A 25 20.33 8.43 -37.58
CA GLU A 25 19.49 7.92 -38.67
C GLU A 25 18.05 8.42 -38.50
N ASN A 26 17.54 9.05 -39.55
CA ASN A 26 16.17 9.55 -39.61
C ASN A 26 15.20 8.36 -39.76
N VAL A 27 14.53 7.98 -38.68
CA VAL A 27 13.26 7.27 -38.78
C VAL A 27 12.18 8.28 -39.15
N ASN A 28 11.59 8.08 -40.32
CA ASN A 28 10.49 8.82 -40.96
C ASN A 28 9.64 9.72 -40.05
N VAL A 29 9.87 11.04 -40.11
CA VAL A 29 8.94 12.08 -39.61
C VAL A 29 8.61 13.02 -40.76
N SER A 30 7.66 12.62 -41.61
CA SER A 30 7.20 13.44 -42.74
C SER A 30 5.81 14.04 -42.59
N GLU A 31 5.16 13.94 -41.43
CA GLU A 31 3.77 14.44 -41.28
C GLU A 31 3.55 15.63 -40.35
N ASN A 32 4.55 16.13 -39.59
CA ASN A 32 4.33 17.24 -38.64
C ASN A 32 5.14 18.52 -38.88
N LEU A 33 5.88 18.62 -39.99
CA LEU A 33 6.74 19.80 -40.24
C LEU A 33 5.98 21.06 -40.72
N ASN A 34 4.70 20.95 -41.07
CA ASN A 34 3.92 22.11 -41.54
C ASN A 34 3.30 22.96 -40.42
N ALA A 35 3.28 22.48 -39.17
CA ALA A 35 2.87 23.29 -38.02
C ALA A 35 4.01 24.19 -37.46
N ALA A 36 5.26 23.93 -37.84
CA ALA A 36 6.44 24.57 -37.24
C ALA A 36 6.92 25.84 -37.95
N ARG A 37 6.38 26.18 -39.13
CA ARG A 37 6.86 27.32 -39.94
C ARG A 37 6.21 28.68 -39.62
N GLY A 38 5.21 28.72 -38.73
CA GLY A 38 4.53 29.97 -38.32
C GLY A 38 4.91 30.53 -36.94
N ALA A 39 5.70 29.82 -36.14
CA ALA A 39 5.99 30.22 -34.75
C ALA A 39 7.22 31.14 -34.63
N SER A 40 6.98 32.42 -34.92
CA SER A 40 7.54 33.60 -34.25
C SER A 40 8.97 33.54 -33.67
N ARG A 41 9.86 34.30 -34.32
CA ARG A 41 11.12 34.82 -33.76
C ARG A 41 10.82 35.53 -32.43
N GLY A 42 11.22 34.94 -31.30
CA GLY A 42 11.22 35.60 -29.98
C GLY A 42 10.34 34.97 -28.91
N ALA A 43 9.70 33.83 -29.17
CA ALA A 43 8.97 33.14 -28.11
C ALA A 43 9.94 32.59 -27.05
N LYS A 44 9.78 33.05 -25.79
CA LYS A 44 10.55 32.56 -24.65
C LYS A 44 10.43 31.03 -24.56
N LEU A 45 11.57 30.36 -24.41
CA LEU A 45 11.62 28.91 -24.27
C LEU A 45 11.09 28.56 -22.87
N THR A 46 9.83 28.13 -22.81
CA THR A 46 9.18 27.72 -21.56
C THR A 46 9.19 26.21 -21.44
N LEU A 47 9.30 25.69 -20.21
CA LEU A 47 9.20 24.25 -19.91
C LEU A 47 7.94 23.64 -20.52
N GLU A 48 6.83 24.38 -20.55
CA GLU A 48 5.56 23.94 -21.13
C GLU A 48 5.62 23.55 -22.61
N ARG A 49 6.63 23.99 -23.37
CA ARG A 49 6.78 23.65 -24.80
C ARG A 49 7.55 22.36 -25.04
N LEU A 50 8.12 21.76 -23.99
CA LEU A 50 8.84 20.50 -24.12
C LEU A 50 7.86 19.36 -24.48
N PRO A 51 8.34 18.35 -25.24
CA PRO A 51 7.63 17.09 -25.45
C PRO A 51 7.22 16.42 -24.13
N VAL A 52 6.11 15.69 -24.17
CA VAL A 52 5.53 14.96 -23.03
C VAL A 52 6.57 14.05 -22.37
N ASP A 53 7.33 13.29 -23.16
CA ASP A 53 8.33 12.35 -22.65
C ASP A 53 9.47 13.06 -21.91
N ILE A 54 9.89 14.23 -22.40
CA ILE A 54 10.92 15.05 -21.75
C ILE A 54 10.38 15.61 -20.43
N LEU A 55 9.13 16.07 -20.40
CA LEU A 55 8.49 16.56 -19.18
C LEU A 55 8.35 15.46 -18.12
N GLN A 56 7.92 14.27 -18.53
CA GLN A 56 7.83 13.12 -17.64
C GLN A 56 9.21 12.69 -17.14
N HIS A 57 10.23 12.72 -18.00
CA HIS A 57 11.59 12.38 -17.59
C HIS A 57 12.17 13.40 -16.61
N ILE A 58 12.00 14.70 -16.86
CA ILE A 58 12.36 15.76 -15.91
C ILE A 58 11.62 15.53 -14.59
N PHE A 59 10.33 15.19 -14.63
CA PHE A 59 9.54 14.90 -13.43
C PHE A 59 10.11 13.76 -12.61
N VAL A 60 10.43 12.64 -13.27
CA VAL A 60 11.03 11.48 -12.63
C VAL A 60 12.39 11.80 -12.01
N LEU A 61 13.26 12.52 -12.73
CA LEU A 61 14.59 12.91 -12.25
C LEU A 61 14.58 13.97 -11.15
N SER A 62 13.50 14.76 -11.06
CA SER A 62 13.37 15.77 -10.01
C SER A 62 13.10 15.17 -8.63
N GLY A 63 12.71 13.89 -8.57
CA GLY A 63 12.50 13.14 -7.34
C GLY A 63 11.37 13.66 -6.44
N THR A 64 11.55 13.47 -5.13
CA THR A 64 10.54 13.73 -4.10
C THR A 64 10.23 15.23 -3.96
N ASN A 65 9.01 15.54 -3.50
CA ASN A 65 8.50 16.91 -3.32
C ASN A 65 8.39 17.75 -4.61
N ASN A 66 8.20 17.10 -5.75
CA ASN A 66 8.05 17.80 -7.01
C ASN A 66 6.66 18.44 -7.16
N ALA A 67 6.62 19.78 -7.14
CA ALA A 67 5.40 20.56 -7.35
C ALA A 67 4.99 20.71 -8.83
N MET A 68 5.75 20.17 -9.79
CA MET A 68 5.45 20.33 -11.23
C MET A 68 4.02 19.96 -11.63
N PRO A 69 3.39 18.89 -11.14
CA PRO A 69 1.99 18.57 -11.47
C PRO A 69 1.00 19.66 -11.02
N LEU A 70 1.35 20.48 -10.03
CA LEU A 70 0.49 21.51 -9.46
C LEU A 70 0.62 22.87 -10.16
N VAL A 71 1.67 23.07 -10.96
CA VAL A 71 1.99 24.38 -11.56
C VAL A 71 0.95 24.82 -12.59
N ASN A 72 0.46 23.91 -13.44
CA ASN A 72 -0.57 24.23 -14.43
C ASN A 72 -1.35 22.99 -14.89
N LYS A 73 -2.47 23.22 -15.61
CA LYS A 73 -3.34 22.15 -16.14
C LYS A 73 -2.62 21.19 -17.10
N LYS A 74 -1.65 21.67 -17.88
CA LYS A 74 -0.91 20.84 -18.85
C LYS A 74 0.00 19.85 -18.13
N PHE A 75 0.80 20.31 -17.17
CA PHE A 75 1.65 19.46 -16.35
C PHE A 75 0.81 18.49 -15.52
N HIS A 76 -0.31 18.94 -14.94
CA HIS A 76 -1.25 18.03 -14.28
C HIS A 76 -1.73 16.90 -15.22
N ALA A 77 -2.12 17.24 -16.45
CA ALA A 77 -2.59 16.24 -17.41
C ALA A 77 -1.48 15.26 -17.86
N VAL A 78 -0.28 15.76 -18.10
CA VAL A 78 0.88 14.98 -18.59
C VAL A 78 1.52 14.13 -17.49
N LEU A 79 1.53 14.64 -16.26
CA LEU A 79 2.16 14.02 -15.08
C LEU A 79 1.13 13.32 -14.19
N ARG A 80 -0.09 13.11 -14.69
CA ARG A 80 -1.10 12.32 -13.99
C ARG A 80 -0.55 10.91 -13.77
N ALA A 81 -0.64 10.44 -12.53
CA ALA A 81 -0.19 9.10 -12.15
C ALA A 81 -0.83 8.04 -13.06
N ASN A 82 0.03 7.25 -13.69
CA ASN A 82 -0.32 6.07 -14.46
C ASN A 82 0.75 5.00 -14.19
N ALA A 83 0.45 3.73 -14.47
CA ALA A 83 1.34 2.63 -14.13
C ALA A 83 2.74 2.77 -14.74
N TYR A 84 2.85 3.28 -15.98
CA TYR A 84 4.14 3.49 -16.64
C TYR A 84 5.00 4.56 -15.95
N LEU A 85 4.41 5.72 -15.65
CA LEU A 85 5.09 6.84 -15.01
C LEU A 85 5.44 6.49 -13.55
N ALA A 86 4.53 5.83 -12.83
CA ALA A 86 4.78 5.34 -11.47
C ALA A 86 5.93 4.33 -11.45
N ARG A 87 5.92 3.35 -12.36
CA ARG A 87 7.02 2.38 -12.50
C ARG A 87 8.36 3.06 -12.74
N ARG A 88 8.44 4.01 -13.68
CA ARG A 88 9.69 4.76 -13.94
C ARG A 88 10.11 5.58 -12.74
N TYR A 89 9.16 6.19 -12.05
CA TYR A 89 9.42 6.97 -10.85
C TYR A 89 9.99 6.11 -9.72
N VAL A 90 9.40 4.93 -9.47
CA VAL A 90 9.90 3.96 -8.49
C VAL A 90 11.31 3.49 -8.86
N LEU A 91 11.53 3.08 -10.11
CA LEU A 91 12.84 2.60 -10.56
C LEU A 91 13.95 3.64 -10.40
N GLU A 92 13.66 4.90 -10.72
CA GLU A 92 14.69 5.96 -10.67
C GLU A 92 14.96 6.45 -9.24
N ASN A 93 13.93 6.53 -8.39
CA ASN A 93 14.03 7.20 -7.10
C ASN A 93 14.07 6.26 -5.89
N TYR A 94 13.66 5.01 -6.06
CA TYR A 94 13.50 4.05 -4.96
C TYR A 94 14.11 2.69 -5.24
N VAL A 95 14.73 2.47 -6.40
CA VAL A 95 15.44 1.21 -6.70
C VAL A 95 16.90 1.50 -6.96
N TRP A 96 17.77 0.79 -6.25
CA TRP A 96 19.22 0.87 -6.42
C TRP A 96 19.76 -0.44 -6.96
N ALA A 97 20.72 -0.35 -7.86
CA ALA A 97 21.53 -1.48 -8.28
C ALA A 97 22.73 -1.60 -7.34
N VAL A 98 22.71 -2.59 -6.45
CA VAL A 98 23.79 -2.90 -5.50
C VAL A 98 24.31 -4.29 -5.81
N GLU A 99 25.58 -4.44 -6.19
CA GLU A 99 26.20 -5.76 -6.44
C GLU A 99 25.42 -6.67 -7.42
N ASN A 100 24.87 -6.08 -8.49
CA ASN A 100 23.98 -6.74 -9.48
C ASN A 100 22.61 -7.18 -8.94
N GLN A 101 22.19 -6.70 -7.79
CA GLN A 101 20.86 -6.89 -7.22
C GLN A 101 20.06 -5.59 -7.27
N TYR A 102 18.76 -5.70 -7.55
CA TYR A 102 17.83 -4.58 -7.46
C TYR A 102 17.23 -4.52 -6.06
N VAL A 103 17.58 -3.47 -5.32
CA VAL A 103 17.12 -3.24 -3.95
C VAL A 103 16.11 -2.09 -3.92
N LEU A 104 14.91 -2.35 -3.40
CA LEU A 104 13.85 -1.35 -3.23
C LEU A 104 13.98 -0.65 -1.86
N ALA A 105 13.79 0.67 -1.83
CA ALA A 105 13.68 1.43 -0.58
C ALA A 105 12.37 1.14 0.15
N THR A 106 12.45 0.97 1.46
CA THR A 106 11.27 0.91 2.35
C THR A 106 10.38 2.14 2.25
N GLU A 107 10.97 3.30 2.00
CA GLU A 107 10.35 4.62 1.90
C GLU A 107 9.40 4.72 0.71
N ALA A 108 9.50 3.80 -0.27
CA ALA A 108 8.55 3.70 -1.36
C ALA A 108 7.13 3.38 -0.87
N PHE A 109 7.02 2.63 0.25
CA PHE A 109 5.73 2.22 0.81
C PHE A 109 5.05 3.33 1.64
N ASP A 110 5.78 4.38 2.01
CA ASP A 110 5.21 5.52 2.74
C ASP A 110 4.43 6.48 1.82
N VAL A 111 4.58 6.35 0.51
CA VAL A 111 3.90 7.19 -0.48
C VAL A 111 2.59 6.54 -0.93
N PRO A 112 1.40 7.08 -0.60
CA PRO A 112 0.12 6.43 -0.87
C PRO A 112 -0.13 6.13 -2.36
N ALA A 113 0.33 7.02 -3.25
CA ALA A 113 0.22 6.82 -4.69
C ALA A 113 1.06 5.63 -5.19
N LEU A 114 2.22 5.38 -4.57
CA LEU A 114 3.07 4.23 -4.89
C LEU A 114 2.50 2.95 -4.27
N MET A 115 1.89 3.02 -3.10
CA MET A 115 1.14 1.90 -2.53
C MET A 115 0.04 1.41 -3.45
N THR A 116 -0.74 2.33 -4.02
CA THR A 116 -1.77 1.98 -5.03
C THR A 116 -1.13 1.30 -6.23
N PHE A 117 -0.01 1.83 -6.74
CA PHE A 117 0.73 1.20 -7.83
C PHE A 117 1.19 -0.22 -7.50
N PHE A 118 1.74 -0.47 -6.30
CA PHE A 118 2.20 -1.80 -5.89
C PHE A 118 1.06 -2.80 -5.71
N VAL A 119 -0.10 -2.34 -5.23
CA VAL A 119 -1.31 -3.18 -5.16
C VAL A 119 -1.74 -3.60 -6.56
N ASP A 120 -1.80 -2.66 -7.49
CA ASP A 120 -2.27 -2.90 -8.86
C ASP A 120 -1.24 -3.65 -9.74
N ASN A 121 0.06 -3.57 -9.41
CA ASN A 121 1.16 -4.09 -10.23
C ASN A 121 2.12 -4.93 -9.38
N SER A 122 1.59 -5.89 -8.61
CA SER A 122 2.39 -6.70 -7.69
C SER A 122 3.50 -7.52 -8.39
N GLU A 123 3.42 -7.78 -9.70
CA GLU A 123 4.53 -8.34 -10.51
C GLU A 123 5.78 -7.47 -10.55
N PHE A 124 5.67 -6.17 -10.23
CA PHE A 124 6.84 -5.32 -10.13
C PHE A 124 7.86 -5.85 -9.10
N LEU A 125 7.38 -6.44 -8.00
CA LEU A 125 8.24 -7.00 -6.95
C LEU A 125 9.00 -8.25 -7.40
N ASP A 126 8.60 -8.91 -8.49
CA ASP A 126 9.35 -10.05 -9.03
C ASP A 126 10.68 -9.62 -9.66
N LEU A 127 10.88 -8.31 -9.87
CA LEU A 127 12.12 -7.71 -10.35
C LEU A 127 13.04 -7.25 -9.21
N ILE A 128 12.58 -7.35 -7.96
CA ILE A 128 13.28 -6.83 -6.78
C ILE A 128 13.89 -7.99 -6.00
N ASP A 129 15.20 -7.92 -5.78
CA ASP A 129 15.98 -8.94 -5.08
C ASP A 129 16.02 -8.71 -3.56
N GLY A 130 15.77 -7.47 -3.11
CA GLY A 130 15.81 -7.11 -1.70
C GLY A 130 15.10 -5.81 -1.37
N VAL A 131 14.79 -5.61 -0.10
CA VAL A 131 14.22 -4.36 0.42
C VAL A 131 15.04 -3.88 1.60
N LYS A 132 15.44 -2.60 1.58
CA LYS A 132 16.27 -1.97 2.62
C LYS A 132 15.88 -0.50 2.80
N SER A 133 16.22 0.12 3.92
CA SER A 133 16.12 1.58 4.04
C SER A 133 17.21 2.28 3.22
N VAL A 134 16.96 3.53 2.82
CA VAL A 134 17.94 4.33 2.05
C VAL A 134 19.29 4.41 2.78
N ASP A 135 19.27 4.61 4.09
CA ASP A 135 20.48 4.68 4.92
C ASP A 135 21.27 3.36 4.93
N ALA A 136 20.56 2.21 4.97
CA ALA A 136 21.18 0.89 4.93
C ALA A 136 21.81 0.59 3.55
N ILE A 137 21.18 1.06 2.48
CA ILE A 137 21.70 0.95 1.11
C ILE A 137 23.00 1.76 0.97
N ILE A 138 23.02 3.01 1.47
CA ILE A 138 24.18 3.90 1.37
C ILE A 138 25.36 3.38 2.19
N THR A 139 25.11 2.82 3.37
CA THR A 139 26.19 2.42 4.29
C THR A 139 26.85 1.10 3.91
N THR A 140 26.27 0.27 3.02
CA THR A 140 26.80 -1.03 2.53
C THR A 140 27.24 -2.02 3.61
N LYS A 141 26.91 -1.77 4.88
CA LYS A 141 27.41 -2.53 6.03
C LYS A 141 26.45 -3.60 6.53
N ASP A 142 25.19 -3.55 6.09
CA ASP A 142 24.16 -4.44 6.60
C ASP A 142 23.73 -5.46 5.53
N ASN A 143 24.42 -6.60 5.55
CA ASN A 143 24.00 -7.82 4.85
C ASN A 143 23.20 -8.73 5.78
N SER A 144 22.64 -8.21 6.87
CA SER A 144 21.77 -9.01 7.72
C SER A 144 20.55 -9.47 6.93
N THR A 145 20.37 -10.79 6.87
CA THR A 145 19.22 -11.46 6.25
C THR A 145 18.01 -11.47 7.18
N LYS A 146 17.93 -10.52 8.12
CA LYS A 146 16.80 -10.42 9.04
C LYS A 146 15.65 -9.76 8.29
N LEU A 147 14.47 -10.36 8.36
CA LEU A 147 13.25 -9.74 7.84
C LEU A 147 13.01 -8.42 8.58
N LEU A 148 12.59 -7.40 7.83
CA LEU A 148 12.19 -6.10 8.36
C LEU A 148 10.75 -6.18 8.89
N ASP A 149 10.38 -5.28 9.80
CA ASP A 149 8.95 -5.12 10.12
C ASP A 149 8.23 -4.49 8.93
N PHE A 150 6.95 -4.84 8.74
CA PHE A 150 6.13 -4.21 7.71
C PHE A 150 6.10 -2.69 7.89
N PRO A 151 6.16 -1.88 6.81
CA PRO A 151 6.06 -0.43 6.92
C PRO A 151 4.77 0.03 7.62
N ASN A 152 4.83 1.15 8.33
CA ASN A 152 3.71 1.67 9.11
C ASN A 152 2.44 1.93 8.25
N ALA A 153 2.61 2.18 6.95
CA ALA A 153 1.50 2.27 6.01
C ALA A 153 0.60 1.02 6.04
N PHE A 154 1.17 -0.18 6.21
CA PHE A 154 0.39 -1.42 6.28
C PHE A 154 -0.43 -1.54 7.57
N TYR A 155 0.09 -1.00 8.67
CA TYR A 155 -0.64 -0.94 9.94
C TYR A 155 -1.76 0.12 9.90
N ARG A 156 -1.61 1.18 9.11
CA ARG A 156 -2.59 2.27 8.95
C ARG A 156 -3.69 1.98 7.94
N HIS A 157 -3.45 1.06 7.00
CA HIS A 157 -4.37 0.72 5.91
C HIS A 157 -4.79 -0.76 5.94
N PRO A 158 -5.61 -1.19 6.92
CA PRO A 158 -6.08 -2.57 7.02
C PRO A 158 -6.82 -3.07 5.78
N GLU A 159 -7.42 -2.17 4.99
CA GLU A 159 -8.09 -2.49 3.72
C GLU A 159 -7.25 -3.36 2.77
N LEU A 160 -5.92 -3.24 2.80
CA LEU A 160 -5.00 -4.03 2.00
C LEU A 160 -5.08 -5.54 2.27
N LEU A 161 -5.53 -5.92 3.47
CA LEU A 161 -5.71 -7.32 3.88
C LEU A 161 -7.01 -7.93 3.32
N PHE A 162 -7.93 -7.09 2.83
CA PHE A 162 -9.27 -7.49 2.40
C PHE A 162 -9.46 -7.56 0.88
N TYR A 163 -8.39 -7.36 0.08
CA TYR A 163 -8.42 -7.31 -1.41
C TYR A 163 -8.81 -8.64 -2.10
N ASN A 164 -9.90 -9.28 -1.67
CA ASN A 164 -10.45 -10.52 -2.22
C ASN A 164 -11.96 -10.51 -2.24
N ASP A 165 -12.52 -10.87 -3.39
CA ASP A 165 -13.89 -11.31 -3.48
C ASP A 165 -14.03 -12.77 -3.03
N ILE A 166 -14.44 -12.97 -1.78
CA ILE A 166 -14.69 -14.30 -1.19
C ILE A 166 -16.09 -14.81 -1.57
N THR A 167 -16.92 -14.01 -2.26
CA THR A 167 -18.34 -14.35 -2.49
C THR A 167 -18.58 -15.38 -3.61
N GLY A 168 -17.54 -15.84 -4.30
CA GLY A 168 -17.66 -16.90 -5.30
C GLY A 168 -16.40 -17.68 -5.68
N LYS A 169 -15.24 -17.36 -5.08
CA LYS A 169 -13.94 -17.98 -5.40
C LYS A 169 -13.19 -18.37 -4.14
N ARG A 170 -12.21 -19.27 -4.27
CA ARG A 170 -11.24 -19.55 -3.20
C ARG A 170 -10.54 -18.25 -2.83
N VAL A 171 -10.28 -18.05 -1.55
CA VAL A 171 -9.58 -16.86 -1.06
C VAL A 171 -8.16 -16.82 -1.62
N VAL A 172 -7.80 -15.73 -2.28
CA VAL A 172 -6.49 -15.51 -2.88
C VAL A 172 -5.79 -14.39 -2.13
N TYR A 173 -5.03 -14.68 -1.07
CA TYR A 173 -4.35 -13.63 -0.28
C TYR A 173 -3.75 -12.52 -1.15
N SER A 174 -3.77 -11.28 -0.64
CA SER A 174 -3.17 -10.13 -1.33
C SER A 174 -1.79 -10.50 -1.84
N GLN A 175 -1.66 -10.54 -3.18
CA GLN A 175 -0.43 -11.00 -3.83
C GLN A 175 0.74 -10.09 -3.48
N LEU A 176 0.47 -8.80 -3.32
CA LEU A 176 1.42 -7.83 -2.79
C LEU A 176 1.99 -8.29 -1.44
N LEU A 177 1.11 -8.56 -0.46
CA LEU A 177 1.55 -8.93 0.89
C LEU A 177 2.31 -10.26 0.93
N LEU A 178 1.88 -11.25 0.13
CA LEU A 178 2.59 -12.52 0.02
C LEU A 178 4.00 -12.36 -0.56
N LYS A 179 4.17 -11.50 -1.57
CA LYS A 179 5.50 -11.22 -2.14
C LYS A 179 6.37 -10.45 -1.16
N LEU A 180 5.78 -9.49 -0.43
CA LEU A 180 6.49 -8.74 0.60
C LEU A 180 6.93 -9.61 1.79
N ASN A 181 6.27 -10.73 2.05
CA ASN A 181 6.66 -11.67 3.11
C ASN A 181 8.07 -12.29 2.92
N ALA A 182 8.65 -12.17 1.72
CA ALA A 182 10.05 -12.56 1.49
C ALA A 182 11.05 -11.58 2.14
N PHE A 183 10.60 -10.35 2.42
CA PHE A 183 11.43 -9.26 2.92
C PHE A 183 10.98 -8.73 4.28
N PHE A 184 9.69 -8.91 4.59
CA PHE A 184 9.04 -8.37 5.77
C PHE A 184 8.36 -9.45 6.59
N GLU A 185 8.25 -9.19 7.89
CA GLU A 185 7.53 -10.01 8.86
C GLU A 185 6.79 -9.09 9.82
N ILE A 186 5.56 -9.43 10.20
CA ILE A 186 4.77 -8.60 11.13
C ILE A 186 5.29 -8.83 12.56
N GLU A 187 5.90 -7.79 13.16
CA GLU A 187 6.43 -7.87 14.54
C GLU A 187 5.33 -7.83 15.60
N HIS A 188 4.24 -7.08 15.36
CA HIS A 188 3.15 -6.89 16.32
C HIS A 188 1.78 -7.37 15.80
N PRO A 189 1.60 -8.69 15.62
CA PRO A 189 0.39 -9.24 15.00
C PRO A 189 -0.88 -8.97 15.79
N SER A 190 -0.85 -8.98 17.12
CA SER A 190 -2.04 -8.72 17.94
C SER A 190 -2.55 -7.29 17.75
N SER A 191 -1.68 -6.29 17.81
CA SER A 191 -2.06 -4.89 17.59
C SER A 191 -2.63 -4.65 16.20
N LEU A 192 -2.05 -5.30 15.17
CA LEU A 192 -2.61 -5.23 13.82
C LEU A 192 -3.96 -5.96 13.71
N CYS A 193 -4.12 -7.12 14.34
CA CYS A 193 -5.39 -7.85 14.35
C CYS A 193 -6.50 -7.04 15.03
N GLU A 194 -6.20 -6.35 16.13
CA GLU A 194 -7.12 -5.42 16.79
C GLU A 194 -7.54 -4.29 15.84
N THR A 195 -6.57 -3.67 15.17
CA THR A 195 -6.82 -2.63 14.16
C THR A 195 -7.67 -3.13 12.98
N VAL A 196 -7.43 -4.36 12.54
CA VAL A 196 -8.20 -5.04 11.49
C VAL A 196 -9.64 -5.28 11.92
N VAL A 197 -9.85 -5.77 13.15
CA VAL A 197 -11.18 -5.98 13.72
C VAL A 197 -11.93 -4.65 13.81
N HIS A 198 -11.29 -3.63 14.40
CA HIS A 198 -11.87 -2.30 14.53
C HIS A 198 -12.26 -1.70 13.16
N TRP A 199 -11.34 -1.72 12.19
CA TRP A 199 -11.60 -1.24 10.83
C TRP A 199 -12.75 -2.00 10.17
N PHE A 200 -12.84 -3.31 10.36
CA PHE A 200 -13.88 -4.15 9.75
C PHE A 200 -15.29 -3.77 10.22
N PHE A 201 -15.47 -3.38 11.49
CA PHE A 201 -16.80 -2.99 11.99
C PHE A 201 -17.15 -1.52 11.67
N TRP A 202 -16.15 -0.62 11.67
CA TRP A 202 -16.40 0.83 11.64
C TRP A 202 -16.11 1.54 10.30
N LYS A 203 -15.23 0.98 9.46
CA LYS A 203 -14.76 1.65 8.22
C LYS A 203 -15.08 0.88 6.95
N ASN A 204 -15.58 -0.34 7.07
CA ASN A 204 -15.94 -1.24 5.98
C ASN A 204 -17.21 -0.80 5.20
N ASP A 205 -17.40 0.50 5.00
CA ASP A 205 -18.65 1.07 4.47
C ASP A 205 -18.82 0.93 2.96
N LEU A 206 -17.70 0.87 2.23
CA LEU A 206 -17.69 0.88 0.76
C LEU A 206 -17.63 -0.51 0.14
N GLU A 207 -17.12 -1.48 0.88
CA GLU A 207 -16.76 -2.80 0.36
C GLU A 207 -17.65 -3.82 1.09
N ASN A 208 -18.33 -4.72 0.36
CA ASN A 208 -19.31 -5.64 0.95
C ASN A 208 -18.63 -6.80 1.71
N TYR A 209 -17.60 -6.51 2.50
CA TYR A 209 -16.91 -7.52 3.27
C TYR A 209 -17.76 -8.00 4.43
N ASN A 210 -17.88 -9.31 4.55
CA ASN A 210 -18.55 -9.98 5.65
C ASN A 210 -17.55 -10.60 6.62
N ILE A 211 -18.06 -11.18 7.70
CA ILE A 211 -17.28 -11.76 8.78
C ILE A 211 -16.21 -12.76 8.31
N ASN A 212 -16.46 -13.51 7.23
CA ASN A 212 -15.45 -14.43 6.71
C ASN A 212 -14.21 -13.69 6.21
N HIS A 213 -14.36 -12.51 5.59
CA HIS A 213 -13.24 -11.70 5.13
C HIS A 213 -12.37 -11.27 6.31
N MET A 214 -12.98 -10.84 7.42
CA MET A 214 -12.25 -10.53 8.66
C MET A 214 -11.46 -11.74 9.17
N PHE A 215 -12.07 -12.93 9.21
CA PHE A 215 -11.37 -14.16 9.58
C PHE A 215 -10.17 -14.46 8.66
N TYR A 216 -10.27 -14.16 7.38
CA TYR A 216 -9.17 -14.35 6.43
C TYR A 216 -8.09 -13.29 6.59
N ALA A 217 -8.45 -12.03 6.85
CA ALA A 217 -7.52 -10.95 7.12
C ALA A 217 -6.68 -11.25 8.38
N VAL A 218 -7.33 -11.61 9.50
CA VAL A 218 -6.64 -12.01 10.75
C VAL A 218 -5.74 -13.22 10.51
N LYS A 219 -6.21 -14.23 9.76
CA LYS A 219 -5.38 -15.38 9.40
C LYS A 219 -4.17 -15.00 8.55
N LEU A 220 -4.33 -14.05 7.62
CA LEU A 220 -3.24 -13.55 6.80
C LEU A 220 -2.21 -12.80 7.65
N VAL A 221 -2.65 -11.94 8.58
CA VAL A 221 -1.75 -11.28 9.54
C VAL A 221 -0.92 -12.31 10.29
N LEU A 222 -1.55 -13.35 10.85
CA LEU A 222 -0.81 -14.41 11.54
C LEU A 222 0.14 -15.17 10.61
N HIS A 223 -0.23 -15.40 9.36
CA HIS A 223 0.61 -16.07 8.37
C HIS A 223 1.84 -15.25 7.98
N LEU A 224 1.73 -13.92 7.97
CA LEU A 224 2.80 -12.97 7.68
C LEU A 224 3.60 -12.57 8.93
N SER A 225 3.23 -13.08 10.11
CA SER A 225 3.86 -12.75 11.38
C SER A 225 4.94 -13.73 11.78
N ARG A 226 5.74 -13.32 12.77
CA ARG A 226 6.79 -14.16 13.38
C ARG A 226 6.29 -15.34 14.21
N LEU A 227 4.99 -15.43 14.42
CA LEU A 227 4.40 -16.43 15.29
C LEU A 227 4.51 -17.81 14.64
N ARG A 228 5.18 -18.74 15.33
CA ARG A 228 5.36 -20.13 14.87
C ARG A 228 4.05 -20.91 14.87
N ASN A 229 3.19 -20.59 15.83
CA ASN A 229 1.88 -21.15 15.96
C ASN A 229 0.91 -20.06 15.53
N SER A 230 -0.01 -20.33 14.62
CA SER A 230 -1.00 -19.34 14.13
C SER A 230 -2.05 -19.00 15.19
N THR A 231 -1.59 -18.61 16.38
CA THR A 231 -2.35 -18.28 17.58
C THR A 231 -1.88 -16.92 18.10
N LEU A 232 -2.80 -16.14 18.65
CA LEU A 232 -2.54 -14.86 19.28
C LEU A 232 -2.24 -15.07 20.76
N ASP A 233 -1.20 -14.40 21.26
CA ASP A 233 -0.78 -14.47 22.66
C ASP A 233 -1.33 -13.30 23.50
N ASP A 234 -2.03 -12.37 22.85
CA ASP A 234 -2.64 -11.19 23.49
C ASP A 234 -4.15 -11.17 23.25
N VAL A 235 -4.89 -10.74 24.27
CA VAL A 235 -6.36 -10.79 24.32
C VAL A 235 -7.03 -9.59 23.66
N GLY A 236 -6.27 -8.55 23.30
CA GLY A 236 -6.79 -7.32 22.69
C GLY A 236 -7.70 -7.58 21.48
N PRO A 237 -7.26 -8.36 20.47
CA PRO A 237 -8.09 -8.65 19.30
C PRO A 237 -9.42 -9.33 19.62
N LEU A 238 -9.45 -10.27 20.58
CA LEU A 238 -10.69 -10.92 21.01
C LEU A 238 -11.60 -9.97 21.78
N THR A 239 -11.01 -9.12 22.62
CA THR A 239 -11.74 -8.13 23.42
C THR A 239 -12.40 -7.12 22.50
N GLU A 240 -11.65 -6.52 21.57
CA GLU A 240 -12.16 -5.61 20.54
C GLU A 240 -13.23 -6.28 19.69
N PHE A 241 -13.05 -7.56 19.33
CA PHE A 241 -14.03 -8.31 18.56
C PHE A 241 -15.37 -8.46 19.30
N ILE A 242 -15.32 -8.75 20.60
CA ILE A 242 -16.51 -8.89 21.45
C ILE A 242 -17.19 -7.53 21.65
N ILE A 243 -16.43 -6.47 21.94
CA ILE A 243 -16.95 -5.10 22.11
C ILE A 243 -17.75 -4.68 20.87
N ASN A 244 -17.15 -4.78 19.68
CA ASN A 244 -17.80 -4.40 18.42
C ASN A 244 -19.02 -5.27 18.08
N MET A 245 -19.07 -6.51 18.57
CA MET A 245 -20.21 -7.40 18.33
C MET A 245 -21.37 -7.19 19.31
N TYR A 246 -21.12 -6.82 20.56
CA TYR A 246 -22.12 -6.83 21.63
C TYR A 246 -22.44 -5.46 22.22
N MET A 247 -21.45 -4.57 22.31
CA MET A 247 -21.60 -3.26 22.95
C MET A 247 -21.74 -2.16 21.89
N ASP A 248 -20.77 -2.11 20.98
CA ASP A 248 -20.64 -1.09 19.94
C ASP A 248 -21.36 -1.52 18.66
N VAL A 249 -22.65 -1.81 18.78
CA VAL A 249 -23.45 -2.36 17.68
C VAL A 249 -23.54 -1.37 16.52
N THR A 250 -22.81 -1.68 15.45
CA THR A 250 -22.86 -0.87 14.22
C THR A 250 -24.16 -1.11 13.45
N PRO A 251 -24.68 -0.12 12.70
CA PRO A 251 -25.94 -0.28 11.95
C PRO A 251 -25.94 -1.43 10.95
N ARG A 252 -24.74 -1.86 10.50
CA ARG A 252 -24.54 -2.92 9.51
C ARG A 252 -24.15 -4.26 10.15
N LEU A 253 -24.17 -4.38 11.48
CA LEU A 253 -23.74 -5.58 12.19
C LEU A 253 -24.41 -6.85 11.62
N LEU A 254 -25.73 -6.82 11.38
CA LEU A 254 -26.43 -7.99 10.83
C LEU A 254 -25.94 -8.36 9.43
N THR A 255 -25.66 -7.39 8.56
CA THR A 255 -25.04 -7.61 7.24
C THR A 255 -23.66 -8.23 7.37
N LEU A 256 -22.80 -7.65 8.22
CA LEU A 256 -21.44 -8.12 8.46
C LEU A 256 -21.42 -9.57 8.94
N LEU A 257 -22.34 -9.94 9.84
CA LEU A 257 -22.43 -11.27 10.43
C LEU A 257 -23.20 -12.30 9.56
N LEU A 258 -23.73 -11.87 8.41
CA LEU A 258 -24.57 -12.65 7.50
C LEU A 258 -25.89 -13.10 8.13
N CYS A 259 -26.55 -12.17 8.82
CA CYS A 259 -27.74 -12.36 9.67
C CYS A 259 -28.93 -11.49 9.26
N GLU A 260 -28.92 -10.83 8.10
CA GLU A 260 -29.94 -9.84 7.70
C GLU A 260 -31.38 -10.37 7.71
N LYS A 261 -31.55 -11.69 7.57
CA LYS A 261 -32.85 -12.37 7.53
C LYS A 261 -33.31 -12.87 8.90
N LEU A 262 -32.53 -12.69 9.95
CA LEU A 262 -32.87 -13.12 11.30
C LEU A 262 -33.57 -11.97 12.03
N GLU A 263 -34.80 -12.21 12.47
CA GLU A 263 -35.58 -11.27 13.29
C GLU A 263 -35.56 -11.63 14.77
N ASP A 264 -35.34 -12.91 15.10
CA ASP A 264 -35.31 -13.39 16.47
C ASP A 264 -34.00 -13.01 17.17
N ALA A 265 -34.13 -12.23 18.25
CA ALA A 265 -33.03 -11.78 19.08
C ALA A 265 -32.21 -12.94 19.66
N HIS A 266 -32.85 -14.07 19.99
CA HIS A 266 -32.17 -15.25 20.51
C HIS A 266 -31.31 -15.92 19.42
N LEU A 267 -31.84 -16.07 18.20
CA LEU A 267 -31.06 -16.62 17.07
C LEU A 267 -29.88 -15.71 16.69
N ILE A 268 -30.04 -14.38 16.83
CA ILE A 268 -28.95 -13.43 16.62
C ILE A 268 -27.88 -13.61 17.69
N SER A 269 -28.24 -13.71 18.97
CA SER A 269 -27.29 -13.96 20.08
C SER A 269 -26.56 -15.30 19.89
N GLU A 270 -27.26 -16.39 19.60
CA GLU A 270 -26.67 -17.71 19.33
C GLU A 270 -25.69 -17.65 18.13
N ARG A 271 -26.02 -16.85 17.11
CA ARG A 271 -25.15 -16.64 15.96
C ARG A 271 -23.90 -15.82 16.32
N LYS A 272 -24.02 -14.78 17.15
CA LYS A 272 -22.87 -14.04 17.67
C LYS A 272 -21.95 -14.97 18.48
N ALA A 273 -22.50 -15.75 19.40
CA ALA A 273 -21.73 -16.70 20.21
C ALA A 273 -21.01 -17.75 19.34
N ARG A 274 -21.67 -18.30 18.32
CA ARG A 274 -21.03 -19.23 17.35
C ARG A 274 -19.88 -18.58 16.57
N ILE A 275 -20.00 -17.28 16.27
CA ILE A 275 -18.94 -16.53 15.59
C ILE A 275 -17.75 -16.31 16.53
N VAL A 276 -17.99 -15.93 17.79
CA VAL A 276 -16.95 -15.81 18.83
C VAL A 276 -16.27 -17.16 19.08
N ASP A 277 -17.03 -18.24 19.22
CA ASP A 277 -16.50 -19.59 19.37
C ASP A 277 -15.58 -19.98 18.21
N LYS A 278 -15.94 -19.61 16.98
CA LYS A 278 -15.08 -19.81 15.80
C LYS A 278 -13.80 -18.97 15.86
N PHE A 279 -13.85 -17.75 16.42
CA PHE A 279 -12.70 -16.88 16.62
C PHE A 279 -11.72 -17.47 17.63
N VAL A 280 -12.22 -17.84 18.81
CA VAL A 280 -11.42 -18.48 19.87
C VAL A 280 -10.79 -19.78 19.37
N ARG A 281 -11.56 -20.67 18.73
CA ARG A 281 -11.02 -21.93 18.19
C ARG A 281 -9.93 -21.74 17.14
N LYS A 282 -9.99 -20.67 16.35
CA LYS A 282 -9.02 -20.42 15.28
C LYS A 282 -7.76 -19.72 15.77
N PHE A 283 -7.89 -18.79 16.72
CA PHE A 283 -6.81 -17.86 17.04
C PHE A 283 -6.31 -17.95 18.48
N TYR A 284 -7.02 -18.62 19.40
CA TYR A 284 -6.61 -18.79 20.81
C TYR A 284 -6.60 -20.26 21.22
N ARG A 285 -6.36 -21.17 20.27
CA ARG A 285 -6.47 -22.61 20.51
C ARG A 285 -5.48 -23.07 21.57
N GLY A 286 -5.99 -23.46 22.73
CA GLY A 286 -5.20 -24.00 23.84
C GLY A 286 -4.54 -22.93 24.72
N ASP A 287 -4.80 -21.64 24.47
CA ASP A 287 -4.27 -20.55 25.28
C ASP A 287 -5.26 -20.14 26.37
N VAL A 288 -5.30 -20.94 27.44
CA VAL A 288 -6.17 -20.71 28.60
C VAL A 288 -5.79 -19.42 29.34
N SER A 289 -4.51 -19.03 29.31
CA SER A 289 -4.02 -17.81 29.95
C SER A 289 -4.66 -16.56 29.35
N SER A 290 -4.61 -16.40 28.03
CA SER A 290 -5.23 -15.24 27.37
C SER A 290 -6.75 -15.21 27.55
N LEU A 291 -7.40 -16.37 27.54
CA LEU A 291 -8.85 -16.48 27.76
C LEU A 291 -9.29 -16.23 29.21
N SER A 292 -8.36 -16.23 30.16
CA SER A 292 -8.63 -15.95 31.58
C SER A 292 -8.20 -14.54 31.99
N HIS A 293 -7.84 -13.70 31.04
CA HIS A 293 -7.37 -12.34 31.31
C HIS A 293 -8.50 -11.44 31.84
N ASP A 294 -8.23 -10.65 32.88
CA ASP A 294 -9.24 -9.84 33.57
C ASP A 294 -9.96 -8.84 32.67
N SER A 295 -9.24 -8.19 31.75
CA SER A 295 -9.84 -7.20 30.84
C SER A 295 -10.95 -7.83 29.99
N LEU A 296 -10.70 -9.03 29.47
CA LEU A 296 -11.69 -9.79 28.71
C LEU A 296 -12.90 -10.15 29.56
N TRP A 297 -12.68 -10.65 30.78
CA TRP A 297 -13.77 -11.05 31.66
C TRP A 297 -14.60 -9.88 32.18
N ARG A 298 -14.01 -8.69 32.34
CA ARG A 298 -14.78 -7.46 32.62
C ARG A 298 -15.71 -7.11 31.46
N THR A 299 -15.22 -7.20 30.23
CA THR A 299 -16.07 -7.00 29.04
C THR A 299 -17.17 -8.05 28.95
N VAL A 300 -16.85 -9.33 29.15
CA VAL A 300 -17.84 -10.43 29.09
C VAL A 300 -18.89 -10.30 30.20
N SER A 301 -18.49 -9.92 31.42
CA SER A 301 -19.41 -9.76 32.55
C SER A 301 -20.34 -8.56 32.38
N GLU A 302 -19.88 -7.48 31.74
CA GLU A 302 -20.69 -6.31 31.43
C GLU A 302 -21.78 -6.61 30.38
N ILE A 303 -21.47 -7.46 29.39
CA ILE A 303 -22.41 -7.86 28.32
C ILE A 303 -23.58 -8.70 28.85
N LYS A 304 -23.35 -9.55 29.86
CA LYS A 304 -24.36 -10.44 30.48
C LYS A 304 -25.07 -11.39 29.51
N ASP A 305 -24.43 -11.73 28.39
CA ASP A 305 -24.94 -12.72 27.41
C ASP A 305 -24.50 -14.13 27.83
N PHE A 306 -25.48 -15.00 28.11
CA PHE A 306 -25.22 -16.35 28.62
C PHE A 306 -24.47 -17.23 27.62
N GLU A 307 -24.81 -17.13 26.34
CA GLU A 307 -24.18 -17.93 25.27
C GLU A 307 -22.71 -17.54 25.11
N LEU A 308 -22.39 -16.25 25.22
CA LEU A 308 -21.01 -15.76 25.21
C LEU A 308 -20.21 -16.31 26.40
N ILE A 309 -20.77 -16.24 27.61
CA ILE A 309 -20.12 -16.78 28.82
C ILE A 309 -19.86 -18.29 28.66
N GLU A 310 -20.86 -19.04 28.15
CA GLU A 310 -20.71 -20.48 27.93
C GLU A 310 -19.58 -20.79 26.94
N VAL A 311 -19.47 -20.03 25.85
CA VAL A 311 -18.36 -20.16 24.89
C VAL A 311 -17.01 -19.94 25.57
N MET A 312 -16.87 -18.89 26.38
CA MET A 312 -15.61 -18.59 27.07
C MET A 312 -15.20 -19.69 28.05
N VAL A 313 -16.14 -20.17 28.87
CA VAL A 313 -15.91 -21.27 29.83
C VAL A 313 -15.58 -22.58 29.11
N ARG A 314 -16.24 -22.87 27.99
CA ARG A 314 -16.01 -24.09 27.19
C ARG A 314 -14.57 -24.19 26.67
N HIS A 315 -13.93 -23.05 26.38
CA HIS A 315 -12.52 -23.00 25.96
C HIS A 315 -11.54 -22.89 27.15
N GLY A 316 -12.03 -23.05 28.38
CA GLY A 316 -11.23 -23.07 29.60
C GLY A 316 -10.96 -21.70 30.20
N GLY A 317 -11.52 -20.62 29.65
CA GLY A 317 -11.42 -19.29 30.27
C GLY A 317 -12.15 -19.27 31.61
N ALA A 318 -11.55 -18.62 32.61
CA ALA A 318 -12.19 -18.38 33.89
C ALA A 318 -11.90 -16.95 34.38
N PRO A 319 -12.90 -16.25 34.95
CA PRO A 319 -12.66 -14.95 35.56
C PRO A 319 -11.80 -15.09 36.81
N SER A 320 -10.94 -14.11 37.07
CA SER A 320 -10.28 -13.99 38.36
C SER A 320 -11.26 -13.52 39.44
N PHE A 321 -10.88 -13.69 40.72
CA PHE A 321 -11.67 -13.21 41.85
C PHE A 321 -11.95 -11.71 41.81
N ASP A 322 -11.05 -10.92 41.21
CA ASP A 322 -11.16 -9.46 41.15
C ASP A 322 -12.22 -8.98 40.16
N VAL A 323 -12.68 -9.83 39.24
CA VAL A 323 -13.74 -9.50 38.27
C VAL A 323 -15.13 -9.91 38.76
N VAL A 324 -15.21 -10.84 39.72
CA VAL A 324 -16.48 -11.38 40.25
C VAL A 324 -17.04 -10.53 41.39
N ASN A 325 -16.20 -9.73 42.06
CA ASN A 325 -16.57 -8.87 43.19
C ASN A 325 -17.00 -7.46 42.75
#